data_AF-A0A8T3LU41-F1
#
_entry.id   AF-A0A8T3LU41-F1
#
_cell.length_a   1.000
_cell.length_b   1.000
_cell.length_c   1.000
_cell.angle_alpha   90.00
_cell.angle_beta   90.00
_cell.angle_gamma   90.00
#
_symmetry.space_group_name_H-M   'P 1'
#
loop_
_entity.id
_entity.type
_entity.pdbx_description
1 polymer ?
#
loop_
_entity_poly.entity_id
_entity_poly.type
_entity_poly.pdbx_seq_one_letter_code
_entity_poly.pdbx_strand_id
1 'polypeptide(L)'
;PGALQRFANAGMPYPNGIDGGWPWYQRYGSRGAPHNLYVDLEGMRDALATNTRLKALADRVDELRPPWQFSDEPALPEESRSVNKVDIRTNSYWRFGFTWDAAQEVYLRSDAGVFIEDEATGQALAPTSVIVQRVTQETVYDDPDPGGFPRRLQHLVGSGDATLYTRGRAYALRWERRSASEGTIWAFAADGQPVEMPPGQVWWEILPVEARLTES
;
A
#
# COMPACT_ATOMS: atom_id res chain seq x y z
N PRO A 1 15.03 9.32 13.19
CA PRO A 1 14.46 9.89 14.44
C PRO A 1 12.99 10.35 14.29
N GLY A 2 12.66 11.03 13.17
CA GLY A 2 11.32 11.62 12.98
C GLY A 2 10.15 10.62 12.95
N ALA A 3 10.33 9.40 12.43
CA ALA A 3 9.25 8.42 12.37
C ALA A 3 8.79 7.93 13.75
N LEU A 4 9.71 7.50 14.62
CA LEU A 4 9.40 7.03 15.97
C LEU A 4 8.72 8.12 16.82
N GLN A 5 9.18 9.37 16.70
CA GLN A 5 8.54 10.50 17.38
C GLN A 5 7.10 10.72 16.88
N ARG A 6 6.83 10.54 15.58
CA ARG A 6 5.47 10.63 15.03
C ARG A 6 4.56 9.53 15.55
N PHE A 7 5.02 8.28 15.63
CA PHE A 7 4.24 7.20 16.26
C PHE A 7 3.92 7.51 17.72
N ALA A 8 4.92 7.99 18.48
CA ALA A 8 4.75 8.40 19.87
C ALA A 8 3.73 9.55 20.01
N ASN A 9 3.85 10.60 19.19
CA ASN A 9 2.94 11.74 19.20
C ASN A 9 1.50 11.37 18.79
N ALA A 10 1.34 10.44 17.86
CA ALA A 10 0.04 9.90 17.47
C ALA A 10 -0.56 8.96 18.53
N GLY A 11 0.21 8.63 19.58
CA GLY A 11 -0.17 7.62 20.58
C GLY A 11 -0.39 6.24 19.98
N MET A 12 0.04 5.98 18.75
CA MET A 12 -0.27 4.76 18.03
C MET A 12 0.57 3.62 18.61
N PRO A 13 -0.02 2.52 19.09
CA PRO A 13 0.74 1.36 19.50
C PRO A 13 1.44 0.74 18.27
N TYR A 14 2.71 0.38 18.39
CA TYR A 14 3.46 -0.28 17.34
C TYR A 14 4.40 -1.35 17.91
N PRO A 15 4.49 -2.54 17.29
CA PRO A 15 5.61 -3.44 17.51
C PRO A 15 6.86 -2.86 16.81
N ASN A 16 8.03 -3.03 17.43
CA ASN A 16 9.30 -2.54 16.88
C ASN A 16 10.36 -3.64 16.90
N GLY A 17 10.81 -4.06 15.72
CA GLY A 17 11.85 -5.09 15.56
C GLY A 17 13.28 -4.59 15.82
N ILE A 18 13.47 -3.29 16.08
CA ILE A 18 14.78 -2.67 16.36
C ILE A 18 15.22 -2.91 17.80
N ASP A 19 14.32 -2.67 18.76
CA ASP A 19 14.66 -2.65 20.19
C ASP A 19 14.76 -4.05 20.80
N GLY A 20 14.63 -5.11 19.98
CA GLY A 20 14.89 -6.51 20.36
C GLY A 20 13.95 -7.08 21.43
N GLY A 21 12.82 -6.43 21.71
CA GLY A 21 11.98 -6.73 22.87
C GLY A 21 10.81 -7.70 22.62
N TRP A 22 10.63 -8.22 21.41
CA TRP A 22 9.47 -9.04 21.09
C TRP A 22 9.85 -10.44 20.60
N PRO A 23 9.38 -11.51 21.27
CA PRO A 23 9.79 -12.89 20.99
C PRO A 23 9.29 -13.41 19.63
N TRP A 24 8.37 -12.71 18.98
CA TRP A 24 7.82 -13.06 17.67
C TRP A 24 8.62 -12.50 16.49
N TYR A 25 9.67 -11.70 16.69
CA TYR A 25 10.58 -11.36 15.59
C TYR A 25 11.66 -12.42 15.46
N GLN A 26 11.82 -12.99 14.27
CA GLN A 26 12.79 -14.06 14.02
C GLN A 26 13.63 -13.77 12.78
N ARG A 27 14.86 -14.30 12.78
CA ARG A 27 15.70 -14.33 11.58
C ARG A 27 15.36 -15.61 10.81
N TYR A 28 14.94 -15.48 9.56
CA TYR A 28 14.47 -16.60 8.76
C TYR A 28 15.07 -16.59 7.34
N GLY A 29 15.25 -17.77 6.77
CA GLY A 29 15.80 -17.97 5.44
C GLY A 29 17.33 -17.77 5.35
N SER A 30 17.84 -17.81 4.12
CA SER A 30 19.27 -17.70 3.81
C SER A 30 19.72 -16.27 3.49
N ARG A 31 18.80 -15.30 3.49
CA ARG A 31 19.11 -13.90 3.17
C ARG A 31 20.02 -13.29 4.24
N GLY A 32 20.96 -12.46 3.81
CA GLY A 32 21.81 -11.69 4.72
C GLY A 32 21.03 -10.59 5.45
N ALA A 33 21.45 -10.24 6.66
CA ALA A 33 20.95 -9.03 7.31
C ALA A 33 21.25 -7.80 6.42
N PRO A 34 20.35 -6.80 6.35
CA PRO A 34 19.13 -6.64 7.15
C PRO A 34 17.86 -7.31 6.57
N HIS A 35 17.95 -8.10 5.49
CA HIS A 35 16.80 -8.60 4.70
C HIS A 35 16.27 -9.97 5.16
N ASN A 36 16.42 -10.29 6.43
CA ASN A 36 16.08 -11.60 6.97
C ASN A 36 15.28 -11.54 8.28
N LEU A 37 14.73 -10.38 8.65
CA LEU A 37 13.85 -10.25 9.81
C LEU A 37 12.40 -10.50 9.40
N TYR A 38 11.75 -11.45 10.05
CA TYR A 38 10.34 -11.81 9.84
C TYR A 38 9.58 -11.78 11.16
N VAL A 39 8.25 -11.80 11.08
CA VAL A 39 7.35 -11.88 12.24
C VAL A 39 6.62 -13.21 12.22
N ASP A 40 6.66 -13.93 13.35
CA ASP A 40 5.72 -14.99 13.66
C ASP A 40 4.37 -14.39 14.04
N LEU A 41 3.44 -14.38 13.08
CA LEU A 41 2.12 -13.77 13.27
C LEU A 41 1.26 -14.52 14.29
N GLU A 42 1.41 -15.84 14.42
CA GLU A 42 0.66 -16.65 15.39
C GLU A 42 1.17 -16.36 16.80
N GLY A 43 2.48 -16.45 17.02
CA GLY A 43 3.10 -16.09 18.29
C GLY A 43 2.83 -14.64 18.71
N MET A 44 2.77 -13.70 17.75
CA MET A 44 2.37 -12.32 18.02
C MET A 44 0.91 -12.24 18.49
N ARG A 45 -0.03 -12.89 17.80
CA ARG A 45 -1.47 -12.88 18.17
C ARG A 45 -1.70 -13.49 19.55
N ASP A 46 -1.04 -14.59 19.86
CA ASP A 46 -1.13 -15.22 21.18
C ASP A 46 -0.60 -14.30 22.28
N ALA A 47 0.52 -13.62 22.04
CA ALA A 47 1.04 -12.65 22.99
C ALA A 47 0.12 -11.44 23.18
N LEU A 48 -0.49 -10.92 22.10
CA LEU A 48 -1.49 -9.85 22.19
C LEU A 48 -2.73 -10.27 23.00
N ALA A 49 -3.16 -11.53 22.89
CA ALA A 49 -4.33 -12.06 23.61
C ALA A 49 -4.05 -12.33 25.09
N THR A 50 -2.83 -12.73 25.44
CA THR A 50 -2.49 -13.20 26.80
C THR A 50 -1.78 -12.17 27.67
N ASN A 51 -1.10 -11.19 27.08
CA ASN A 51 -0.43 -10.13 27.82
C ASN A 51 -1.36 -8.92 28.01
N THR A 52 -1.73 -8.61 29.25
CA THR A 52 -2.68 -7.54 29.58
C THR A 52 -2.26 -6.16 29.06
N ARG A 53 -0.96 -5.84 29.06
CA ARG A 53 -0.47 -4.56 28.53
C ARG A 53 -0.64 -4.50 27.01
N LEU A 54 -0.33 -5.59 26.31
CA LEU A 54 -0.47 -5.67 24.86
C LEU A 54 -1.94 -5.67 24.43
N LYS A 55 -2.77 -6.43 25.14
CA LYS A 55 -4.21 -6.39 24.97
C LYS A 55 -4.77 -4.98 25.13
N ALA A 56 -4.39 -4.28 26.20
CA ALA A 56 -4.83 -2.90 26.43
C ALA A 56 -4.37 -1.95 25.32
N LEU A 57 -3.22 -2.18 24.68
CA LEU A 57 -2.78 -1.41 23.51
C LEU A 57 -3.58 -1.75 22.25
N ALA A 58 -3.87 -3.02 22.00
CA ALA A 58 -4.69 -3.46 20.87
C ALA A 58 -6.14 -2.94 20.97
N ASP A 59 -6.70 -2.91 22.18
CA ASP A 59 -8.05 -2.41 22.46
C ASP A 59 -8.17 -0.86 22.29
N ARG A 60 -7.05 -0.13 22.07
CA ARG A 60 -7.07 1.32 21.77
C ARG A 60 -7.38 1.64 20.31
N VAL A 61 -7.47 0.64 19.45
CA VAL A 61 -7.85 0.84 18.05
C VAL A 61 -9.36 1.13 18.03
N ASP A 62 -9.72 2.34 17.61
CA ASP A 62 -11.11 2.74 17.36
C ASP A 62 -11.73 1.93 16.21
N GLU A 63 -12.96 2.26 15.82
CA GLU A 63 -13.64 1.66 14.65
C GLU A 63 -12.71 1.52 13.44
N LEU A 64 -12.66 0.30 12.88
CA LEU A 64 -11.95 0.05 11.63
C LEU A 64 -12.56 0.90 10.53
N ARG A 65 -11.75 1.71 9.88
CA ARG A 65 -12.14 2.54 8.73
C ARG A 65 -11.52 1.95 7.47
N PRO A 66 -12.14 0.93 6.86
CA PRO A 66 -11.64 0.41 5.59
C PRO A 66 -11.69 1.53 4.55
N PRO A 67 -10.59 1.79 3.83
CA PRO A 67 -10.57 2.86 2.83
C PRO A 67 -11.40 2.53 1.58
N TRP A 68 -11.89 1.31 1.46
CA TRP A 68 -12.49 0.75 0.25
C TRP A 68 -13.89 0.23 0.49
N GLN A 69 -14.75 0.38 -0.53
CA GLN A 69 -16.06 -0.24 -0.61
C GLN A 69 -16.03 -1.34 -1.67
N PHE A 70 -16.67 -2.47 -1.36
CA PHE A 70 -16.69 -3.64 -2.23
C PHE A 70 -18.12 -4.04 -2.57
N SER A 71 -18.33 -4.40 -3.83
CA SER A 71 -19.60 -4.92 -4.35
C SER A 71 -19.29 -5.99 -5.40
N ASP A 72 -20.07 -7.08 -5.43
CA ASP A 72 -19.96 -8.08 -6.50
C ASP A 72 -20.27 -7.46 -7.89
N GLU A 73 -21.14 -6.44 -7.89
CA GLU A 73 -21.54 -5.66 -9.05
C GLU A 73 -21.21 -4.17 -8.80
N PRO A 74 -19.92 -3.79 -8.84
CA PRO A 74 -19.52 -2.40 -8.60
C PRO A 74 -20.02 -1.51 -9.74
N ALA A 75 -20.58 -0.36 -9.40
CA ALA A 75 -21.06 0.64 -10.36
C ALA A 75 -19.89 1.38 -11.04
N LEU A 76 -19.21 0.71 -11.97
CA LEU A 76 -18.10 1.27 -12.74
C LEU A 76 -18.62 2.18 -13.88
N PRO A 77 -18.11 3.41 -14.04
CA PRO A 77 -18.52 4.29 -15.14
C PRO A 77 -18.22 3.70 -16.53
N GLU A 78 -19.01 4.07 -17.55
CA GLU A 78 -18.69 3.71 -18.93
C GLU A 78 -17.35 4.33 -19.38
N GLU A 79 -17.09 5.58 -18.99
CA GLU A 79 -15.86 6.29 -19.30
C GLU A 79 -14.65 5.61 -18.64
N SER A 80 -13.88 4.91 -19.47
CA SER A 80 -12.73 4.13 -19.05
C SER A 80 -11.88 3.75 -20.25
N ARG A 81 -10.64 3.31 -19.99
CA ARG A 81 -9.68 2.93 -21.01
C ARG A 81 -9.27 1.48 -20.82
N SER A 82 -9.21 0.69 -21.89
CA SER A 82 -8.62 -0.64 -21.82
C SER A 82 -7.13 -0.54 -21.53
N VAL A 83 -6.65 -1.27 -20.52
CA VAL A 83 -5.23 -1.29 -20.13
C VAL A 83 -4.86 -2.72 -19.77
N ASN A 84 -3.96 -3.30 -20.55
CA ASN A 84 -3.43 -4.64 -20.30
C ASN A 84 -2.16 -4.60 -19.46
N LYS A 85 -1.42 -3.49 -19.51
CA LYS A 85 -0.18 -3.35 -18.77
C LYS A 85 0.01 -1.94 -18.23
N VAL A 86 0.47 -1.87 -16.99
CA VAL A 86 0.88 -0.64 -16.30
C VAL A 86 2.35 -0.77 -15.95
N ASP A 87 3.21 0.06 -16.55
CA ASP A 87 4.64 0.14 -16.25
C ASP A 87 4.93 1.42 -15.46
N ILE A 88 5.56 1.28 -14.29
CA ILE A 88 5.87 2.36 -13.37
C ILE A 88 7.39 2.49 -13.24
N ARG A 89 7.88 3.72 -13.31
CA ARG A 89 9.29 4.06 -13.06
C ARG A 89 9.39 5.23 -12.10
N THR A 90 9.99 4.98 -10.95
CA THR A 90 10.28 6.03 -9.95
C THR A 90 11.71 6.56 -10.08
N ASN A 91 12.62 5.79 -10.67
CA ASN A 91 13.92 6.24 -11.17
C ASN A 91 14.46 5.28 -12.26
N SER A 92 15.74 5.37 -12.61
CA SER A 92 16.37 4.53 -13.64
C SER A 92 16.48 3.05 -13.28
N TYR A 93 16.44 2.71 -11.98
CA TYR A 93 16.65 1.36 -11.46
C TYR A 93 15.33 0.70 -11.04
N TRP A 94 14.42 1.45 -10.41
CA TRP A 94 13.15 0.95 -9.92
C TRP A 94 12.10 0.99 -11.02
N ARG A 95 11.89 -0.18 -11.63
CA ARG A 95 10.82 -0.47 -12.57
C ARG A 95 9.97 -1.60 -12.03
N PHE A 96 8.67 -1.37 -11.96
CA PHE A 96 7.69 -2.36 -11.53
C PHE A 96 6.38 -2.10 -12.25
N GLY A 97 5.44 -3.02 -12.16
CA GLY A 97 4.21 -2.88 -12.91
C GLY A 97 3.24 -4.03 -12.72
N PHE A 98 2.16 -3.93 -13.47
CA PHE A 98 1.00 -4.83 -13.40
C PHE A 98 0.62 -5.27 -14.81
N THR A 99 0.36 -6.55 -15.00
CA THR A 99 -0.13 -7.11 -16.26
C THR A 99 -1.48 -7.77 -16.03
N TRP A 100 -2.49 -7.35 -16.77
CA TRP A 100 -3.83 -7.94 -16.73
C TRP A 100 -3.81 -9.37 -17.24
N ASP A 101 -4.33 -10.29 -16.44
CA ASP A 101 -4.67 -11.66 -16.82
C ASP A 101 -6.19 -11.77 -16.92
N ALA A 102 -6.70 -11.82 -18.16
CA ALA A 102 -8.12 -11.89 -18.44
C ALA A 102 -8.75 -13.24 -18.05
N ALA A 103 -7.97 -14.33 -18.00
CA ALA A 103 -8.50 -15.65 -17.64
C ALA A 103 -8.75 -15.76 -16.14
N GLN A 104 -7.89 -15.12 -15.35
CA GLN A 104 -7.99 -15.10 -13.88
C GLN A 104 -8.68 -13.84 -13.34
N GLU A 105 -8.94 -12.86 -14.19
CA GLU A 105 -9.49 -11.55 -13.85
C GLU A 105 -8.70 -10.78 -12.78
N VAL A 106 -7.37 -10.81 -12.88
CA VAL A 106 -6.42 -10.21 -11.92
C VAL A 106 -5.28 -9.47 -12.62
N TYR A 107 -4.56 -8.64 -11.86
CA TYR A 107 -3.34 -7.97 -12.30
C TYR A 107 -2.11 -8.63 -11.67
N LEU A 108 -1.28 -9.28 -12.48
CA LEU A 108 -0.03 -9.88 -12.02
C LEU A 108 1.03 -8.80 -11.78
N ARG A 109 1.51 -8.68 -10.54
CA ARG A 109 2.57 -7.74 -10.17
C ARG A 109 3.93 -8.25 -10.63
N SER A 110 4.75 -7.37 -11.19
CA SER A 110 6.13 -7.65 -11.56
C SER A 110 7.09 -6.60 -11.06
N ASP A 111 8.30 -7.01 -10.67
CA ASP A 111 9.44 -6.12 -10.49
C ASP A 111 10.48 -6.43 -11.56
N ALA A 112 10.91 -5.38 -12.26
CA ALA A 112 11.88 -5.46 -13.34
C ALA A 112 11.56 -6.49 -14.46
N GLY A 113 10.29 -6.84 -14.64
CA GLY A 113 9.80 -7.81 -15.63
C GLY A 113 9.69 -9.24 -15.11
N VAL A 114 9.97 -9.48 -13.84
CA VAL A 114 9.81 -10.78 -13.18
C VAL A 114 8.56 -10.72 -12.31
N PHE A 115 7.63 -11.67 -12.48
CA PHE A 115 6.45 -11.75 -11.62
C PHE A 115 6.87 -12.04 -10.18
N ILE A 116 6.21 -11.36 -9.25
CA ILE A 116 6.52 -11.48 -7.83
C ILE A 116 5.60 -12.51 -7.23
N GLU A 117 6.19 -13.42 -6.48
CA GLU A 117 5.51 -14.56 -5.87
C GLU A 117 5.63 -14.49 -4.34
N ASP A 118 4.64 -15.03 -3.65
CA ASP A 118 4.76 -15.35 -2.23
C ASP A 118 5.70 -16.56 -2.07
N GLU A 119 6.79 -16.38 -1.34
CA GLU A 119 7.82 -17.42 -1.15
C GLU A 119 7.29 -18.69 -0.46
N ALA A 120 6.25 -18.57 0.39
CA ALA A 120 5.70 -19.71 1.11
C ALA A 120 4.76 -20.57 0.24
N THR A 121 4.07 -19.97 -0.72
CA THR A 121 3.07 -20.67 -1.57
C THR A 121 3.51 -20.84 -3.01
N GLY A 122 4.50 -20.08 -3.48
CA GLY A 122 4.90 -19.99 -4.89
C GLY A 122 3.86 -19.32 -5.78
N GLN A 123 2.85 -18.66 -5.21
CA GLN A 123 1.77 -18.03 -5.98
C GLN A 123 2.13 -16.59 -6.34
N ALA A 124 1.85 -16.20 -7.58
CA ALA A 124 2.03 -14.82 -8.02
C ALA A 124 1.12 -13.85 -7.26
N LEU A 125 1.62 -12.65 -6.97
CA LEU A 125 0.82 -11.56 -6.44
C LEU A 125 -0.14 -11.06 -7.53
N ALA A 126 -1.42 -11.28 -7.30
CA ALA A 126 -2.48 -11.15 -8.29
C ALA A 126 -3.70 -10.37 -7.75
N PRO A 127 -3.55 -9.06 -7.43
CA PRO A 127 -4.67 -8.21 -7.04
C PRO A 127 -5.79 -8.16 -8.09
N THR A 128 -7.05 -8.15 -7.64
CA THR A 128 -8.22 -7.90 -8.51
C THR A 128 -8.31 -6.42 -8.89
N SER A 129 -7.79 -5.54 -8.03
CA SER A 129 -7.80 -4.10 -8.23
C SER A 129 -6.47 -3.46 -7.84
N VAL A 130 -5.98 -2.53 -8.67
CA VAL A 130 -4.79 -1.73 -8.38
C VAL A 130 -5.20 -0.27 -8.34
N ILE A 131 -4.88 0.44 -7.26
CA ILE A 131 -5.06 1.88 -7.14
C ILE A 131 -3.70 2.55 -7.21
N VAL A 132 -3.55 3.46 -8.16
CA VAL A 132 -2.39 4.36 -8.22
C VAL A 132 -2.83 5.73 -7.73
N GLN A 133 -2.37 6.14 -6.55
CA GLN A 133 -2.63 7.45 -5.97
C GLN A 133 -1.47 8.39 -6.29
N ARG A 134 -1.76 9.56 -6.87
CA ARG A 134 -0.77 10.61 -7.07
C ARG A 134 -0.77 11.58 -5.90
N VAL A 135 0.39 11.78 -5.30
CA VAL A 135 0.58 12.67 -4.13
C VAL A 135 1.73 13.64 -4.38
N THR A 136 1.71 14.79 -3.72
CA THR A 136 2.88 15.67 -3.72
C THR A 136 3.98 15.05 -2.86
N GLN A 137 5.22 15.31 -3.24
CA GLN A 137 6.39 14.78 -2.55
C GLN A 137 7.40 15.89 -2.26
N GLU A 138 7.84 15.95 -1.02
CA GLU A 138 8.88 16.87 -0.56
C GLU A 138 10.21 16.11 -0.37
N THR A 139 11.32 16.77 -0.67
CA THR A 139 12.65 16.26 -0.33
C THR A 139 13.13 16.91 0.96
N VAL A 140 13.40 16.08 1.96
CA VAL A 140 13.86 16.50 3.29
C VAL A 140 15.37 16.32 3.36
N TYR A 141 16.10 17.44 3.37
CA TYR A 141 17.58 17.45 3.30
C TYR A 141 18.27 17.42 4.67
N ASP A 142 17.59 17.90 5.72
CA ASP A 142 18.11 18.06 7.08
C ASP A 142 17.97 16.80 7.95
N ASP A 143 17.22 15.79 7.49
CA ASP A 143 17.11 14.47 8.10
C ASP A 143 17.40 13.39 7.03
N PRO A 144 18.68 13.13 6.69
CA PRO A 144 19.05 12.11 5.71
C PRO A 144 18.89 10.68 6.27
N ASP A 145 18.72 9.73 5.36
CA ASP A 145 18.68 8.30 5.67
C ASP A 145 20.04 7.79 6.22
N PRO A 146 20.12 6.55 6.75
CA PRO A 146 21.38 6.00 7.24
C PRO A 146 22.50 5.89 6.19
N GLY A 147 22.15 5.96 4.89
CA GLY A 147 23.11 6.00 3.78
C GLY A 147 23.53 7.42 3.37
N GLY A 148 23.01 8.46 4.03
CA GLY A 148 23.33 9.86 3.75
C GLY A 148 22.49 10.50 2.64
N PHE A 149 21.46 9.82 2.12
CA PHE A 149 20.59 10.36 1.08
C PHE A 149 19.42 11.14 1.71
N PRO A 150 18.96 12.25 1.08
CA PRO A 150 17.82 13.00 1.59
C PRO A 150 16.55 12.13 1.53
N ARG A 151 15.69 12.26 2.54
CA ARG A 151 14.44 11.51 2.59
C ARG A 151 13.39 12.12 1.66
N ARG A 152 12.46 11.29 1.21
CA ARG A 152 11.27 11.71 0.46
C ARG A 152 10.05 11.62 1.37
N LEU A 153 9.37 12.75 1.60
CA LEU A 153 8.12 12.80 2.35
C LEU A 153 6.95 12.85 1.36
N GLN A 154 6.01 11.93 1.48
CA GLN A 154 4.78 11.91 0.69
C GLN A 154 3.64 12.55 1.49
N HIS A 155 2.94 13.52 0.90
CA HIS A 155 1.82 14.20 1.57
C HIS A 155 0.51 13.44 1.32
N LEU A 156 0.02 12.76 2.35
CA LEU A 156 -1.18 11.92 2.28
C LEU A 156 -2.46 12.63 2.76
N VAL A 157 -2.35 13.85 3.31
CA VAL A 157 -3.47 14.74 3.65
C VAL A 157 -3.53 15.81 2.59
N GLY A 158 -4.72 16.02 2.02
CA GLY A 158 -4.94 16.87 0.86
C GLY A 158 -5.88 16.21 -0.12
N SER A 159 -5.73 16.53 -1.40
CA SER A 159 -6.49 15.91 -2.48
C SER A 159 -5.63 15.77 -3.72
N GLY A 160 -6.05 14.92 -4.66
CA GLY A 160 -5.33 14.73 -5.90
C GLY A 160 -5.99 13.74 -6.85
N ASP A 161 -5.25 13.46 -7.92
CA ASP A 161 -5.62 12.48 -8.93
C ASP A 161 -5.22 11.06 -8.52
N ALA A 162 -6.00 10.09 -8.97
CA ALA A 162 -5.68 8.69 -8.85
C ALA A 162 -6.22 7.91 -10.05
N THR A 163 -5.87 6.63 -10.13
CA THR A 163 -6.39 5.73 -11.15
C THR A 163 -6.68 4.38 -10.53
N LEU A 164 -7.88 3.85 -10.78
CA LEU A 164 -8.24 2.47 -10.48
C LEU A 164 -8.04 1.63 -11.73
N TYR A 165 -7.27 0.55 -11.60
CA TYR A 165 -7.17 -0.51 -12.59
C TYR A 165 -7.94 -1.72 -12.05
N THR A 166 -9.01 -2.11 -12.73
CA THR A 166 -9.82 -3.29 -12.40
C THR A 166 -10.43 -3.85 -13.67
N ARG A 167 -10.67 -5.16 -13.75
CA ARG A 167 -11.29 -5.81 -14.92
C ARG A 167 -10.67 -5.44 -16.28
N GLY A 168 -9.33 -5.30 -16.34
CA GLY A 168 -8.60 -4.91 -17.56
C GLY A 168 -8.83 -3.47 -18.04
N ARG A 169 -9.38 -2.60 -17.18
CA ARG A 169 -9.71 -1.22 -17.50
C ARG A 169 -9.13 -0.25 -16.47
N ALA A 170 -8.86 0.97 -16.91
CA ALA A 170 -8.43 2.09 -16.09
C ALA A 170 -9.54 3.13 -15.96
N TYR A 171 -9.78 3.58 -14.73
CA TYR A 171 -10.78 4.57 -14.34
C TYR A 171 -10.09 5.73 -13.65
N ALA A 172 -10.32 6.96 -14.12
CA ALA A 172 -9.79 8.14 -13.47
C ALA A 172 -10.53 8.41 -12.16
N LEU A 173 -9.78 8.65 -11.08
CA LEU A 173 -10.31 8.89 -9.74
C LEU A 173 -9.84 10.24 -9.20
N ARG A 174 -10.60 10.78 -8.25
CA ARG A 174 -10.17 11.84 -7.33
C ARG A 174 -10.11 11.28 -5.91
N TRP A 175 -9.09 11.67 -5.16
CA TRP A 175 -8.97 11.35 -3.74
C TRP A 175 -8.95 12.62 -2.90
N GLU A 176 -9.53 12.55 -1.71
CA GLU A 176 -9.48 13.61 -0.69
C GLU A 176 -9.29 13.00 0.69
N ARG A 177 -8.37 13.55 1.47
CA ARG A 177 -8.22 13.25 2.89
C ARG A 177 -8.03 14.57 3.64
N ARG A 178 -9.05 14.97 4.39
CA ARG A 178 -9.11 16.29 5.05
C ARG A 178 -8.13 16.45 6.21
N SER A 179 -7.87 15.36 6.94
CA SER A 179 -7.00 15.38 8.10
C SER A 179 -6.33 14.02 8.32
N ALA A 180 -5.28 13.98 9.14
CA ALA A 180 -4.59 12.73 9.47
C ALA A 180 -5.49 11.73 10.21
N SER A 181 -6.51 12.21 10.93
CA SER A 181 -7.48 11.39 11.66
C SER A 181 -8.67 10.93 10.81
N GLU A 182 -8.77 11.37 9.56
CA GLU A 182 -9.85 10.99 8.63
C GLU A 182 -9.36 9.97 7.59
N GLY A 183 -10.32 9.17 7.11
CA GLY A 183 -10.11 8.26 5.99
C GLY A 183 -9.99 9.03 4.67
N THR A 184 -9.46 8.36 3.64
CA THR A 184 -9.43 8.92 2.29
C THR A 184 -10.77 8.63 1.61
N ILE A 185 -11.38 9.67 1.03
CA ILE A 185 -12.58 9.59 0.22
C ILE A 185 -12.13 9.46 -1.23
N TRP A 186 -12.77 8.56 -1.98
CA TRP A 186 -12.48 8.28 -3.37
C TRP A 186 -13.74 8.44 -4.21
N ALA A 187 -13.62 9.15 -5.33
CA ALA A 187 -14.70 9.33 -6.28
C ALA A 187 -14.21 9.09 -7.71
N PHE A 188 -15.07 8.56 -8.57
CA PHE A 188 -14.81 8.52 -9.99
C PHE A 188 -14.79 9.94 -10.56
N ALA A 189 -13.79 10.26 -11.38
CA ALA A 189 -13.66 11.58 -11.99
C ALA A 189 -14.77 11.86 -13.03
N ALA A 190 -15.36 10.80 -13.60
CA ALA A 190 -16.38 10.90 -14.64
C ALA A 190 -17.72 11.45 -14.11
N ASP A 191 -18.14 11.03 -12.92
CA ASP A 191 -19.49 11.31 -12.39
C ASP A 191 -19.51 11.72 -10.90
N GLY A 192 -18.37 11.69 -10.22
CA GLY A 192 -18.26 12.01 -8.80
C GLY A 192 -18.84 10.95 -7.86
N GLN A 193 -19.26 9.78 -8.37
CA GLN A 193 -19.80 8.72 -7.53
C GLN A 193 -18.70 8.10 -6.67
N PRO A 194 -19.03 7.62 -5.44
CA PRO A 194 -18.10 6.88 -4.61
C PRO A 194 -17.50 5.68 -5.34
N VAL A 195 -16.21 5.41 -5.11
CA VAL A 195 -15.54 4.27 -5.73
C VAL A 195 -15.93 2.97 -5.04
N GLU A 196 -16.47 2.03 -5.82
CA GLU A 196 -16.65 0.63 -5.46
C GLU A 196 -15.76 -0.26 -6.33
N MET A 197 -15.28 -1.36 -5.75
CA MET A 197 -14.43 -2.35 -6.43
C MET A 197 -14.99 -3.76 -6.29
N PRO A 198 -14.66 -4.69 -7.20
CA PRO A 198 -14.96 -6.10 -6.97
C PRO A 198 -14.20 -6.60 -5.73
N PRO A 199 -14.77 -7.52 -4.93
CA PRO A 199 -14.07 -8.13 -3.80
C PRO A 199 -12.75 -8.77 -4.24
N GLY A 200 -11.72 -8.63 -3.41
CA GLY A 200 -10.42 -9.25 -3.65
C GLY A 200 -9.26 -8.44 -3.10
N GLN A 201 -8.04 -8.86 -3.45
CA GLN A 201 -6.84 -8.16 -3.04
C GLN A 201 -6.74 -6.82 -3.80
N VAL A 202 -6.54 -5.74 -3.03
CA VAL A 202 -6.27 -4.41 -3.57
C VAL A 202 -4.78 -4.11 -3.40
N TRP A 203 -4.10 -3.76 -4.49
CA TRP A 203 -2.78 -3.16 -4.44
C TRP A 203 -2.88 -1.65 -4.47
N TRP A 204 -2.43 -0.97 -3.42
CA TRP A 204 -2.43 0.49 -3.36
C TRP A 204 -1.00 1.02 -3.54
N GLU A 205 -0.74 1.58 -4.72
CA GLU A 205 0.52 2.18 -5.09
C GLU A 205 0.45 3.71 -4.92
N ILE A 206 1.37 4.28 -4.14
CA ILE A 206 1.43 5.73 -3.89
C ILE A 206 2.64 6.30 -4.60
N LEU A 207 2.38 7.14 -5.60
CA LEU A 207 3.41 7.71 -6.45
C LEU A 207 3.46 9.24 -6.33
N PRO A 208 4.64 9.85 -6.41
CA PRO A 208 4.72 11.29 -6.62
C PRO A 208 4.01 11.68 -7.93
N VAL A 209 3.45 12.89 -7.99
CA VAL A 209 2.80 13.41 -9.20
C VAL A 209 3.72 13.36 -10.43
N GLU A 210 5.03 13.45 -10.22
CA GLU A 210 6.07 13.42 -11.26
C GLU A 210 6.48 12.00 -11.69
N ALA A 211 6.03 10.94 -11.00
CA ALA A 211 6.39 9.57 -11.35
C ALA A 211 5.93 9.23 -12.77
N ARG A 212 6.80 8.55 -13.53
CA ARG A 212 6.44 8.10 -14.86
C ARG A 212 5.62 6.82 -14.76
N LEU A 213 4.44 6.85 -15.35
CA LEU A 213 3.56 5.70 -15.54
C LEU A 213 3.21 5.63 -17.03
N THR A 214 3.28 4.44 -17.61
CA THR A 214 2.89 4.17 -19.00
C THR A 214 1.92 3.00 -19.05
N GLU A 215 0.91 3.11 -19.89
CA GLU A 215 -0.14 2.10 -20.07
C GLU A 215 -0.12 1.59 -21.51
N SER A 216 -0.45 0.30 -21.70
CA SER A 216 -0.60 -0.34 -23.01
C SER A 216 -1.64 -1.45 -22.98
#